data_AF-A0A6G9ZE55-F1
#
_entry.id   AF-A0A6G9ZE55-F1
#
_cell.length_a   1.000
_cell.length_b   1.000
_cell.length_c   1.000
_cell.angle_alpha   90.00
_cell.angle_beta   90.00
_cell.angle_gamma   90.00
#
_symmetry.space_group_name_H-M   'P 1'
#
loop_
_entity.id
_entity.type
_entity.pdbx_description
1 polymer ?
#
loop_
_entity_poly.entity_id
_entity_poly.type
_entity_poly.pdbx_seq_one_letter_code
_entity_poly.pdbx_strand_id
1 'polypeptide(L)'
;MTARLERYVKPSPNRSRVALRHSEEPELKIADPSCVKSYARRDQTRLEHRWETARADGWGDYADFREPLRVHVDRRSWTTGDGRNTLFDGALAWLRQRRVLLPAMSTLERLVGEVVTAAETRLFDTLLGLVTAEQARMLLALLDVGEGERVSALERLRKGQRHTTAKALVAALERVAAVAGIGLGTVDLSVVPRRRVIELAKYGRAATATTLRGKRYPKKLGILLATVVLWLKAKATDDALGLFDVVMTHELLARAQRRTDDEKIKRYPRLSKDASRLAAAVGVLLEAREWGEDVSLAVVWDAIENVVSQAELYASVANINAVMPPGSTRPNACTTPRHSPWPRSPPPAESPP
;
A
#
# COMPACT_ATOMS: atom_id res chain seq x y z
N MET A 1 0.91 -0.62 31.69
CA MET A 1 2.10 0.25 31.91
C MET A 1 2.94 -0.22 33.10
N THR A 2 2.35 -0.90 34.10
CA THR A 2 3.01 -1.46 35.29
C THR A 2 4.09 -2.52 35.00
N ALA A 3 3.90 -3.41 34.02
CA ALA A 3 4.87 -4.50 33.74
C ALA A 3 6.13 -4.08 32.95
N ARG A 4 6.25 -2.81 32.52
CA ARG A 4 7.47 -2.29 31.86
C ARG A 4 8.25 -1.31 32.74
N LEU A 5 7.65 -0.83 33.83
CA LEU A 5 8.29 0.01 34.83
C LEU A 5 9.37 -0.75 35.64
N GLU A 6 9.25 -2.07 35.80
CA GLU A 6 10.28 -2.89 36.47
C GLU A 6 11.59 -3.02 35.69
N ARG A 7 11.59 -2.74 34.36
CA ARG A 7 12.81 -2.82 33.55
C ARG A 7 13.75 -1.61 33.70
N TYR A 8 13.28 -0.54 34.34
CA TYR A 8 14.12 0.62 34.68
C TYR A 8 14.46 0.70 36.18
N VAL A 9 14.05 -0.29 36.98
CA VAL A 9 14.29 -0.38 38.44
C VAL A 9 14.89 -1.75 38.83
N LYS A 10 15.78 -2.29 37.99
CA LYS A 10 16.75 -3.31 38.44
C LYS A 10 18.16 -2.84 38.08
N PRO A 11 19.09 -2.72 39.05
CA PRO A 11 20.49 -2.50 38.73
C PRO A 11 20.97 -3.74 37.95
N SER A 12 21.47 -3.54 36.73
CA SER A 12 22.13 -4.61 35.98
C SER A 12 23.35 -5.07 36.79
N PRO A 13 23.48 -6.36 37.19
CA PRO A 13 24.53 -6.81 38.10
C PRO A 13 25.93 -6.89 37.45
N ASN A 14 26.10 -6.47 36.19
CA ASN A 14 27.37 -6.71 35.50
C ASN A 14 27.70 -5.65 34.45
N ARG A 15 27.91 -4.41 34.91
CA ARG A 15 28.73 -3.41 34.21
C ARG A 15 29.76 -2.75 35.12
N SER A 16 30.23 -3.49 36.12
CA SER A 16 31.46 -3.22 36.84
C SER A 16 32.63 -3.86 36.08
N ARG A 17 33.11 -3.19 35.01
CA ARG A 17 34.45 -3.37 34.40
C ARG A 17 34.53 -2.72 33.01
N VAL A 18 34.39 -1.40 32.91
CA VAL A 18 35.11 -0.63 31.87
C VAL A 18 35.41 0.75 32.42
N ALA A 19 36.70 1.00 32.62
CA ALA A 19 37.33 2.31 32.79
C ALA A 19 36.89 3.16 34.00
N LEU A 20 37.23 2.71 35.21
CA LEU A 20 37.73 3.64 36.22
C LEU A 20 39.08 4.19 35.72
N ARG A 21 39.05 5.16 34.81
CA ARG A 21 40.19 6.09 34.71
C ARG A 21 40.10 6.94 35.96
N HIS A 22 41.15 6.87 36.77
CA HIS A 22 41.39 7.78 37.88
C HIS A 22 41.04 9.21 37.48
N SER A 23 39.90 9.67 37.95
CA SER A 23 39.65 11.08 38.22
C SER A 23 39.89 11.20 39.71
N GLU A 24 40.98 11.86 40.07
CA GLU A 24 41.23 12.32 41.42
C GLU A 24 40.12 13.32 41.75
N GLU A 25 38.99 12.82 42.27
CA GLU A 25 38.03 13.67 42.96
C GLU A 25 38.74 14.19 44.22
N PRO A 26 38.68 15.50 44.52
CA PRO A 26 39.23 16.01 45.76
C PRO A 26 38.49 15.33 46.92
N GLU A 27 39.20 14.50 47.69
CA GLU A 27 38.68 13.95 48.93
C GLU A 27 38.14 15.11 49.77
N LEU A 28 36.83 15.12 50.00
CA LEU A 28 36.19 16.07 50.91
C LEU A 28 36.85 15.88 52.27
N LYS A 29 37.69 16.85 52.69
CA LYS A 29 38.43 16.86 53.96
C LYS A 29 37.47 16.99 55.15
N ILE A 30 36.71 15.94 55.40
CA ILE A 30 35.74 15.86 56.49
C ILE A 30 36.47 15.27 57.69
N ALA A 31 36.68 16.10 58.73
CA ALA A 31 37.45 15.74 59.93
C ALA A 31 36.78 14.66 60.80
N ASP A 32 35.45 14.50 60.72
CA ASP A 32 34.70 13.48 61.44
C ASP A 32 33.60 12.86 60.55
N PRO A 33 33.70 11.57 60.17
CA PRO A 33 32.69 10.86 59.39
C PRO A 33 31.29 10.80 60.06
N SER A 34 31.21 11.02 61.37
CA SER A 34 29.95 10.99 62.12
C SER A 34 29.01 12.15 61.75
N CYS A 35 29.55 13.25 61.18
CA CYS A 35 28.77 14.41 60.73
C CYS A 35 27.76 14.06 59.62
N VAL A 36 28.00 13.00 58.83
CA VAL A 36 27.10 12.51 57.78
C VAL A 36 25.78 12.02 58.37
N LYS A 37 25.79 11.49 59.60
CA LYS A 37 24.57 11.06 60.31
C LYS A 37 23.70 12.25 60.70
N SER A 38 24.30 13.40 61.02
CA SER A 38 23.59 14.65 61.30
C SER A 38 23.09 15.31 60.01
N TYR A 39 23.88 15.22 58.94
CA TYR A 39 23.53 15.69 57.59
C TYR A 39 22.25 15.02 57.04
N ALA A 40 22.07 13.72 57.31
CA ALA A 40 20.90 12.97 56.84
C ALA A 40 19.62 13.18 57.67
N ARG A 41 19.68 13.86 58.83
CA ARG A 41 18.50 14.07 59.70
C ARG A 41 17.54 15.15 59.20
N ARG A 42 17.96 16.03 58.29
CA ARG A 42 17.15 17.14 57.75
C ARG A 42 17.00 16.97 56.25
N ASP A 43 15.89 16.37 55.81
CA ASP A 43 15.66 16.05 54.40
C ASP A 43 15.74 17.27 53.46
N GLN A 44 15.36 18.45 53.97
CA GLN A 44 15.43 19.74 53.25
C GLN A 44 16.86 20.07 52.80
N THR A 45 17.87 19.91 53.66
CA THR A 45 19.27 20.27 53.40
C THR A 45 19.93 19.33 52.39
N ARG A 46 19.56 18.05 52.40
CA ARG A 46 20.08 17.06 51.44
C ARG A 46 19.55 17.29 50.02
N LEU A 47 18.29 17.70 49.90
CA LEU A 47 17.73 18.10 48.62
C LEU A 47 18.40 19.39 48.16
N GLU A 48 18.42 20.43 48.99
CA GLU A 48 19.06 21.72 48.67
C GLU A 48 20.51 21.57 48.17
N HIS A 49 21.34 20.80 48.87
CA HIS A 49 22.73 20.56 48.44
C HIS A 49 22.84 19.75 47.14
N ARG A 50 21.95 18.79 46.88
CA ARG A 50 21.92 18.09 45.57
C ARG A 50 21.66 19.08 44.42
N TRP A 51 20.84 20.09 44.67
CA TRP A 51 20.53 21.12 43.67
C TRP A 51 21.70 22.10 43.51
N GLU A 52 22.39 22.43 44.60
CA GLU A 52 23.62 23.23 44.57
C GLU A 52 24.76 22.52 43.82
N THR A 53 25.01 21.24 44.09
CA THR A 53 26.01 20.44 43.36
C THR A 53 25.67 20.34 41.89
N ALA A 54 24.40 20.07 41.56
CA ALA A 54 23.96 20.00 40.17
C ALA A 54 24.15 21.33 39.42
N ARG A 55 23.84 22.46 40.06
CA ARG A 55 24.09 23.80 39.49
C ARG A 55 25.58 24.06 39.30
N ALA A 56 26.42 23.68 40.27
CA ALA A 56 27.87 23.81 40.18
C ALA A 56 28.46 22.96 39.03
N ASP A 57 27.90 21.77 38.79
CA ASP A 57 28.27 20.87 37.70
C ASP A 57 27.69 21.28 36.31
N GLY A 58 26.95 22.38 36.25
CA GLY A 58 26.36 22.93 35.03
C GLY A 58 25.10 22.19 34.54
N TRP A 59 24.37 21.52 35.43
CA TRP A 59 23.07 20.93 35.11
C TRP A 59 21.94 21.98 35.16
N GLY A 60 21.06 21.95 34.17
CA GLY A 60 19.87 22.80 34.10
C GLY A 60 18.73 22.30 34.99
N ASP A 61 17.92 23.24 35.50
CA ASP A 61 16.69 22.94 36.23
C ASP A 61 15.58 22.50 35.26
N TYR A 62 14.82 21.46 35.61
CA TYR A 62 13.65 21.05 34.82
C TYR A 62 12.63 22.18 34.66
N ALA A 63 12.47 23.06 35.65
CA ALA A 63 11.52 24.17 35.59
C ALA A 63 11.74 25.06 34.34
N ASP A 64 13.01 25.38 34.04
CA ASP A 64 13.41 26.22 32.90
C ASP A 64 13.20 25.51 31.55
N PHE A 65 13.33 24.18 31.54
CA PHE A 65 13.23 23.36 30.34
C PHE A 65 11.84 22.76 30.11
N ARG A 66 10.89 23.00 31.03
CA ARG A 66 9.54 22.43 30.95
C ARG A 66 8.80 22.87 29.69
N GLU A 67 8.80 24.16 29.37
CA GLU A 67 8.10 24.68 28.18
C GLU A 67 8.82 24.31 26.87
N PRO A 68 10.16 24.45 26.75
CA PRO A 68 10.90 23.92 25.61
C PRO A 68 10.66 22.43 25.36
N LEU A 69 10.57 21.62 26.42
CA LEU A 69 10.24 20.21 26.33
C LEU A 69 8.82 19.99 25.82
N ARG A 70 7.83 20.75 26.31
CA ARG A 70 6.45 20.68 25.82
C ARG A 70 6.38 20.95 24.32
N VAL A 71 7.03 22.02 23.84
CA VAL A 71 7.09 22.36 22.41
C VAL A 71 7.76 21.23 21.60
N HIS A 72 8.85 20.66 22.12
CA HIS A 72 9.53 19.54 21.48
C HIS A 72 8.62 18.31 21.33
N VAL A 73 7.94 17.91 22.41
CA VAL A 73 7.03 16.76 22.42
C VAL A 73 5.81 17.03 21.54
N ASP A 74 5.25 18.24 21.55
CA ASP A 74 4.10 18.62 20.72
C ASP A 74 4.44 18.50 19.23
N ARG A 75 5.57 19.09 18.81
CA ARG A 75 6.03 19.02 17.41
C ARG A 75 6.19 17.57 16.96
N ARG A 76 6.79 16.73 17.80
CA ARG A 76 7.01 15.31 17.50
C ARG A 76 5.69 14.53 17.46
N SER A 77 4.77 14.82 18.38
CA SER A 77 3.44 14.19 18.42
C SER A 77 2.63 14.54 17.18
N TRP A 78 2.67 15.80 16.74
CA TRP A 78 2.02 16.27 15.52
C TRP A 78 2.54 15.56 14.27
N THR A 79 3.86 15.43 14.11
CA THR A 79 4.47 14.91 12.86
C THR A 79 4.49 13.39 12.76
N THR A 80 4.82 12.70 13.85
CA THR A 80 5.29 11.31 13.76
C THR A 80 4.21 10.30 14.12
N GLY A 81 3.27 10.68 15.01
CA GLY A 81 2.26 9.74 15.48
C GLY A 81 2.77 8.63 16.40
N ASP A 82 4.00 8.80 16.91
CA ASP A 82 4.64 7.87 17.82
C ASP A 82 3.77 7.64 19.07
N GLY A 83 3.78 6.41 19.59
CA GLY A 83 3.07 6.08 20.81
C GLY A 83 3.62 6.84 22.02
N ARG A 84 2.80 7.00 23.07
CA ARG A 84 3.17 7.73 24.30
C ARG A 84 4.50 7.28 24.91
N ASN A 85 4.78 5.97 24.91
CA ASN A 85 6.03 5.43 25.44
C ASN A 85 7.27 5.90 24.64
N THR A 86 7.18 5.89 23.31
CA THR A 86 8.27 6.35 22.44
C THR A 86 8.50 7.85 22.59
N LEU A 87 7.44 8.63 22.76
CA LEU A 87 7.54 10.06 23.03
C LEU A 87 8.12 10.35 24.42
N PHE A 88 7.80 9.50 25.41
CA PHE A 88 8.38 9.58 26.75
C PHE A 88 9.88 9.27 26.75
N ASP A 89 10.29 8.18 26.10
CA ASP A 89 11.72 7.83 25.95
C ASP A 89 12.47 8.92 25.18
N GLY A 90 11.84 9.51 24.15
CA GLY A 90 12.36 10.66 23.42
C GLY A 90 12.51 11.90 24.29
N ALA A 91 11.55 12.18 25.17
CA ALA A 91 11.61 13.28 26.13
C ALA A 91 12.75 13.10 27.14
N LEU A 92 12.95 11.88 27.65
CA LEU A 92 14.09 11.55 28.51
C LEU A 92 15.43 11.76 27.80
N ALA A 93 15.55 11.28 26.55
CA ALA A 93 16.76 11.47 25.75
C ALA A 93 17.04 12.96 25.51
N TRP A 94 15.99 13.73 25.21
CA TRP A 94 16.08 15.18 24.98
C TRP A 94 16.59 15.94 26.20
N LEU A 95 16.10 15.59 27.41
CA LEU A 95 16.55 16.17 28.68
C LEU A 95 18.00 15.80 29.01
N ARG A 96 18.36 14.53 28.82
CA ARG A 96 19.74 14.04 29.05
C ARG A 96 20.75 14.73 28.15
N GLN A 97 20.42 14.91 26.87
CA GLN A 97 21.30 15.62 25.91
C GLN A 97 21.56 17.07 26.30
N ARG A 98 20.66 17.69 27.06
CA ARG A 98 20.75 19.08 27.53
C ARG A 98 21.27 19.21 28.96
N ARG A 99 21.73 18.09 29.56
CA ARG A 99 22.16 18.04 30.96
C ARG A 99 21.15 18.65 31.91
N VAL A 100 19.87 18.32 31.73
CA VAL A 100 18.79 18.78 32.61
C VAL A 100 18.57 17.75 33.71
N LEU A 101 18.38 18.21 34.95
CA LEU A 101 17.97 17.37 36.06
C LEU A 101 16.62 16.72 35.75
N LEU A 102 16.57 15.39 35.85
CA LEU A 102 15.35 14.66 35.53
C LEU A 102 14.29 14.90 36.62
N PRO A 103 13.07 15.31 36.27
CA PRO A 103 11.98 15.40 37.23
C PRO A 103 11.58 13.99 37.68
N ALA A 104 10.69 13.92 38.68
CA ALA A 104 10.03 12.67 39.01
C ALA A 104 9.37 12.08 37.75
N MET A 105 9.50 10.76 37.57
CA MET A 105 9.02 10.07 36.37
C MET A 105 7.53 10.33 36.12
N SER A 106 6.71 10.33 37.18
CA SER A 106 5.29 10.66 37.13
C SER A 106 5.01 12.08 36.61
N THR A 107 5.89 13.05 36.91
CA THR A 107 5.76 14.43 36.40
C THR A 107 6.00 14.49 34.90
N LEU A 108 7.02 13.77 34.42
CA LEU A 108 7.30 13.68 32.99
C LEU A 108 6.22 12.90 32.24
N GLU A 109 5.74 11.79 32.81
CA GLU A 109 4.66 10.98 32.22
C GLU A 109 3.37 11.80 32.06
N ARG A 110 3.03 12.58 33.09
CA ARG A 110 1.87 13.49 33.05
C ARG A 110 2.04 14.56 31.97
N LEU A 111 3.20 15.22 31.92
CA LEU A 111 3.48 16.23 30.89
C LEU A 111 3.34 15.67 29.47
N VAL A 112 3.97 14.53 29.20
CA VAL A 112 3.92 13.88 27.89
C VAL A 112 2.49 13.44 27.57
N GLY A 113 1.76 12.88 28.55
CA GLY A 113 0.37 12.47 28.39
C GLY A 113 -0.56 13.64 28.04
N GLU A 114 -0.42 14.78 28.73
CA GLU A 114 -1.16 16.01 28.46
C GLU A 114 -0.89 16.52 27.05
N VAL A 115 0.39 16.67 26.67
CA VAL A 115 0.80 17.19 25.34
C VAL A 115 0.33 16.27 24.22
N VAL A 116 0.49 14.95 24.36
CA VAL A 116 0.04 13.98 23.35
C VAL A 116 -1.48 14.03 23.19
N THR A 117 -2.22 14.14 24.29
CA THR A 117 -3.69 14.22 24.24
C THR A 117 -4.15 15.52 23.58
N ALA A 118 -3.48 16.64 23.85
CA ALA A 118 -3.74 17.92 23.21
C ALA A 118 -3.45 17.87 21.70
N ALA A 119 -2.31 17.29 21.30
CA ALA A 119 -1.94 17.12 19.90
C ALA A 119 -2.91 16.18 19.14
N GLU A 120 -3.36 15.08 19.77
CA GLU A 120 -4.39 14.21 19.19
C GLU A 120 -5.73 14.94 19.03
N THR A 121 -6.13 15.74 20.01
CA THR A 121 -7.37 16.52 19.96
C THR A 121 -7.31 17.52 18.81
N ARG A 122 -6.23 18.32 18.76
CA ARG A 122 -5.96 19.28 17.66
C ARG A 122 -5.97 18.59 16.29
N LEU A 123 -5.39 17.40 16.18
CA LEU A 123 -5.37 16.61 14.93
C LEU A 123 -6.79 16.31 14.46
N PHE A 124 -7.64 15.76 15.33
CA PHE A 124 -8.99 15.40 14.92
C PHE A 124 -9.88 16.63 14.72
N ASP A 125 -9.71 17.69 15.50
CA ASP A 125 -10.46 18.94 15.30
C ASP A 125 -10.09 19.59 13.96
N THR A 126 -8.80 19.56 13.58
CA THR A 126 -8.35 20.01 12.25
C THR A 126 -9.04 19.18 11.15
N LEU A 127 -9.09 17.85 11.28
CA LEU A 127 -9.76 16.98 10.31
C LEU A 127 -11.28 17.20 10.26
N LEU A 128 -11.92 17.47 11.40
CA LEU A 128 -13.34 17.81 11.46
C LEU A 128 -13.63 19.12 10.73
N GLY A 129 -12.76 20.12 10.87
CA GLY A 129 -12.90 21.41 10.17
C GLY A 129 -12.78 21.33 8.64
N LEU A 130 -12.27 20.22 8.09
CA LEU A 130 -12.14 20.02 6.65
C LEU A 130 -13.40 19.45 5.99
N VAL A 131 -14.39 19.02 6.76
CA VAL A 131 -15.59 18.35 6.24
C VAL A 131 -16.85 19.11 6.60
N THR A 132 -17.77 19.20 5.64
CA THR A 132 -19.12 19.73 5.85
C THR A 132 -19.95 18.76 6.69
N ALA A 133 -21.03 19.26 7.29
CA ALA A 133 -22.00 18.42 8.00
C ALA A 133 -22.56 17.31 7.09
N GLU A 134 -22.78 17.60 5.80
CA GLU A 134 -23.25 16.61 4.83
C GLU A 134 -22.25 15.48 4.63
N GLN A 135 -21.00 15.82 4.30
CA GLN A 135 -19.93 14.85 4.14
C GLN A 135 -19.73 14.03 5.42
N ALA A 136 -19.87 14.65 6.60
CA ALA A 136 -19.80 13.96 7.87
C ALA A 136 -20.90 12.92 8.03
N ARG A 137 -22.16 13.26 7.69
CA ARG A 137 -23.28 12.31 7.70
C ARG A 137 -23.03 11.15 6.73
N MET A 138 -22.60 11.45 5.50
CA MET A 138 -22.30 10.42 4.50
C MET A 138 -21.20 9.47 4.96
N LEU A 139 -20.11 10.00 5.54
CA LEU A 139 -19.02 9.19 6.08
C LEU A 139 -19.50 8.28 7.22
N LEU A 140 -20.34 8.79 8.12
CA LEU A 140 -20.87 8.02 9.24
C LEU A 140 -21.83 6.93 8.77
N ALA A 141 -22.68 7.22 7.77
CA ALA A 141 -23.59 6.26 7.16
C ALA A 141 -22.87 5.06 6.54
N LEU A 142 -21.57 5.17 6.20
CA LEU A 142 -20.76 4.03 5.76
C LEU A 142 -20.68 2.92 6.82
N LEU A 143 -20.82 3.27 8.10
CA LEU A 143 -20.77 2.31 9.19
C LEU A 143 -22.09 1.55 9.37
N ASP A 144 -23.18 2.02 8.78
CA ASP A 144 -24.50 1.44 8.97
C ASP A 144 -24.75 0.30 7.98
N VAL A 145 -25.62 -0.61 8.40
CA VAL A 145 -26.09 -1.73 7.58
C VAL A 145 -27.42 -1.29 7.00
N GLY A 146 -27.52 -1.23 5.67
CA GLY A 146 -28.78 -0.87 5.00
C GLY A 146 -29.86 -1.93 5.20
N GLU A 147 -31.11 -1.55 4.97
CA GLU A 147 -32.23 -2.50 5.02
C GLU A 147 -32.02 -3.64 4.03
N GLY A 148 -32.20 -4.89 4.49
CA GLY A 148 -31.98 -6.10 3.69
C GLY A 148 -30.51 -6.49 3.48
N GLU A 149 -29.55 -5.68 3.93
CA GLU A 149 -28.13 -5.96 3.79
C GLU A 149 -27.55 -6.69 5.00
N ARG A 150 -26.52 -7.51 4.79
CA ARG A 150 -25.81 -8.23 5.88
C ARG A 150 -24.53 -7.55 6.34
N VAL A 151 -24.04 -6.59 5.57
CA VAL A 151 -22.75 -5.93 5.78
C VAL A 151 -22.90 -4.43 5.61
N SER A 152 -22.06 -3.65 6.31
CA SER A 152 -22.15 -2.19 6.23
C SER A 152 -21.74 -1.66 4.85
N ALA A 153 -22.16 -0.45 4.51
CA ALA A 153 -21.76 0.19 3.27
C ALA A 153 -20.23 0.27 3.10
N LEU A 154 -19.48 0.53 4.19
CA LEU A 154 -18.01 0.50 4.20
C LEU A 154 -17.44 -0.85 3.76
N GLU A 155 -17.98 -1.96 4.29
CA GLU A 155 -17.52 -3.31 3.95
C GLU A 155 -17.91 -3.71 2.52
N ARG A 156 -19.07 -3.26 2.03
CA ARG A 156 -19.46 -3.44 0.62
C ARG A 156 -18.50 -2.72 -0.32
N LEU A 157 -18.19 -1.45 -0.03
CA LEU A 157 -17.26 -0.66 -0.85
C LEU A 157 -15.83 -1.22 -0.83
N ARG A 158 -15.41 -1.85 0.28
CA ARG A 158 -14.12 -2.54 0.39
C ARG A 158 -14.02 -3.79 -0.47
N LYS A 159 -15.14 -4.46 -0.72
CA LYS A 159 -15.16 -5.73 -1.42
C LYS A 159 -14.91 -5.49 -2.92
N GLY A 160 -13.79 -6.03 -3.41
CA GLY A 160 -13.46 -6.08 -4.83
C GLY A 160 -14.43 -6.98 -5.59
N GLN A 161 -14.62 -6.67 -6.88
CA GLN A 161 -15.31 -7.57 -7.78
C GLN A 161 -14.38 -8.72 -8.19
N ARG A 162 -14.90 -9.95 -8.21
CA ARG A 162 -14.09 -11.16 -8.48
C ARG A 162 -14.23 -11.68 -9.90
N HIS A 163 -15.29 -11.29 -10.60
CA HIS A 163 -15.62 -11.83 -11.91
C HIS A 163 -15.12 -10.90 -13.02
N THR A 164 -14.63 -11.48 -14.10
CA THR A 164 -14.15 -10.79 -15.30
C THR A 164 -15.22 -10.74 -16.37
N THR A 165 -16.37 -10.12 -16.06
CA THR A 165 -17.51 -10.00 -16.97
C THR A 165 -17.94 -8.56 -17.15
N ALA A 166 -18.60 -8.23 -18.27
CA ALA A 166 -19.18 -6.90 -18.48
C ALA A 166 -20.12 -6.46 -17.32
N LYS A 167 -20.93 -7.37 -16.77
CA LYS A 167 -21.79 -7.07 -15.60
C LYS A 167 -20.96 -6.71 -14.35
N ALA A 168 -19.84 -7.40 -14.16
CA ALA A 168 -18.92 -7.11 -13.09
C ALA A 168 -18.24 -5.75 -13.26
N LEU A 169 -17.93 -5.34 -14.50
CA LEU A 169 -17.40 -4.00 -14.81
C LEU A 169 -18.39 -2.89 -14.45
N VAL A 170 -19.67 -3.05 -14.81
CA VAL A 170 -20.72 -2.09 -14.42
C VAL A 170 -20.77 -1.94 -12.90
N ALA A 171 -20.79 -3.05 -12.14
CA ALA A 171 -20.77 -3.00 -10.69
C ALA A 171 -19.51 -2.34 -10.12
N ALA A 172 -18.35 -2.51 -10.77
CA ALA A 172 -17.12 -1.83 -10.36
C ALA A 172 -17.19 -0.31 -10.60
N LEU A 173 -17.79 0.13 -11.71
CA LEU A 173 -18.03 1.54 -12.01
C LEU A 173 -19.06 2.17 -11.07
N GLU A 174 -20.15 1.47 -10.77
CA GLU A 174 -21.12 1.88 -9.76
C GLU A 174 -20.47 2.07 -8.39
N ARG A 175 -19.53 1.20 -8.02
CA ARG A 175 -18.75 1.34 -6.79
C ARG A 175 -17.86 2.59 -6.82
N VAL A 176 -17.22 2.90 -7.95
CA VAL A 176 -16.46 4.16 -8.12
C VAL A 176 -17.39 5.36 -7.97
N ALA A 177 -18.56 5.33 -8.62
CA ALA A 177 -19.57 6.38 -8.50
C ALA A 177 -20.06 6.55 -7.06
N ALA A 178 -20.28 5.46 -6.32
CA ALA A 178 -20.68 5.51 -4.92
C ALA A 178 -19.60 6.14 -4.03
N VAL A 179 -18.32 5.83 -4.26
CA VAL A 179 -17.21 6.47 -3.52
C VAL A 179 -17.06 7.95 -3.90
N ALA A 180 -17.20 8.28 -5.19
CA ALA A 180 -17.18 9.67 -5.66
C ALA A 180 -18.35 10.49 -5.11
N GLY A 181 -19.52 9.87 -4.97
CA GLY A 181 -20.75 10.48 -4.43
C GLY A 181 -20.63 10.96 -2.99
N ILE A 182 -19.66 10.44 -2.20
CA ILE A 182 -19.35 10.95 -0.84
C ILE A 182 -18.87 12.40 -0.89
N GLY A 183 -18.40 12.89 -2.06
CA GLY A 183 -18.12 14.30 -2.27
C GLY A 183 -16.83 14.79 -1.60
N LEU A 184 -15.86 13.90 -1.35
CA LEU A 184 -14.58 14.25 -0.68
C LEU A 184 -13.48 14.69 -1.66
N GLY A 185 -13.82 14.95 -2.92
CA GLY A 185 -12.84 15.29 -3.97
C GLY A 185 -12.11 16.62 -3.73
N THR A 186 -12.74 17.54 -2.98
CA THR A 186 -12.22 18.88 -2.68
C THR A 186 -11.51 18.96 -1.33
N VAL A 187 -11.51 17.88 -0.53
CA VAL A 187 -10.93 17.90 0.82
C VAL A 187 -9.42 17.81 0.72
N ASP A 188 -8.74 18.89 1.12
CA ASP A 188 -7.29 18.92 1.20
C ASP A 188 -6.79 18.45 2.59
N LEU A 189 -6.09 17.32 2.61
CA LEU A 189 -5.50 16.75 3.82
C LEU A 189 -4.07 17.24 4.08
N SER A 190 -3.53 18.15 3.26
CA SER A 190 -2.16 18.68 3.39
C SER A 190 -1.92 19.44 4.69
N VAL A 191 -2.98 19.98 5.31
CA VAL A 191 -2.96 20.68 6.61
C VAL A 191 -2.45 19.80 7.75
N VAL A 192 -2.60 18.48 7.61
CA VAL A 192 -2.14 17.47 8.56
C VAL A 192 -0.91 16.75 7.99
N PRO A 193 0.12 16.42 8.80
CA PRO A 193 1.26 15.67 8.32
C PRO A 193 0.85 14.36 7.62
N ARG A 194 1.32 14.17 6.38
CA ARG A 194 0.95 13.04 5.51
C ARG A 194 1.10 11.68 6.20
N ARG A 195 2.14 11.51 7.03
CA ARG A 195 2.35 10.29 7.82
C ARG A 195 1.16 9.96 8.72
N ARG A 196 0.58 10.95 9.39
CA ARG A 196 -0.60 10.77 10.27
C ARG A 196 -1.82 10.34 9.48
N VAL A 197 -2.05 10.95 8.33
CA VAL A 197 -3.14 10.57 7.41
C VAL A 197 -2.98 9.11 6.96
N ILE A 198 -1.77 8.71 6.58
CA ILE A 198 -1.46 7.32 6.20
C ILE A 198 -1.74 6.35 7.36
N GLU A 199 -1.31 6.68 8.58
CA GLU A 199 -1.55 5.84 9.76
C GLU A 199 -3.04 5.68 10.05
N LEU A 200 -3.82 6.77 9.97
CA LEU A 200 -5.27 6.75 10.14
C LEU A 200 -5.96 5.91 9.07
N ALA A 201 -5.56 6.06 7.80
CA ALA A 201 -6.10 5.28 6.69
C ALA A 201 -5.76 3.79 6.83
N LYS A 202 -4.53 3.46 7.26
CA LYS A 202 -4.12 2.07 7.56
C LYS A 202 -4.95 1.48 8.69
N TYR A 203 -5.14 2.23 9.77
CA TYR A 203 -6.00 1.78 10.88
C TYR A 203 -7.43 1.56 10.42
N GLY A 204 -8.00 2.52 9.68
CA GLY A 204 -9.36 2.40 9.19
C GLY A 204 -9.52 1.21 8.26
N ARG A 205 -8.59 0.97 7.33
CA ARG A 205 -8.57 -0.22 6.45
C ARG A 205 -8.59 -1.54 7.22
N ALA A 206 -7.85 -1.62 8.33
CA ALA A 206 -7.78 -2.84 9.14
C ALA A 206 -8.98 -3.00 10.11
N ALA A 207 -9.59 -1.89 10.53
CA ALA A 207 -10.68 -1.90 11.49
C ALA A 207 -12.03 -2.27 10.85
N THR A 208 -12.84 -3.05 11.58
CA THR A 208 -14.22 -3.35 11.23
C THR A 208 -15.14 -2.15 11.48
N ALA A 209 -16.27 -2.10 10.79
CA ALA A 209 -17.29 -1.08 11.01
C ALA A 209 -17.75 -0.99 12.49
N THR A 210 -17.87 -2.13 13.17
CA THR A 210 -18.21 -2.20 14.61
C THR A 210 -17.15 -1.53 15.49
N THR A 211 -15.87 -1.79 15.22
CA THR A 211 -14.74 -1.19 15.96
C THR A 211 -14.69 0.32 15.77
N LEU A 212 -15.02 0.80 14.58
CA LEU A 212 -15.09 2.22 14.26
C LEU A 212 -16.30 2.90 14.91
N ARG A 213 -17.46 2.24 14.96
CA ARG A 213 -18.66 2.76 15.66
C ARG A 213 -18.41 3.06 17.13
N GLY A 214 -17.61 2.23 17.82
CA GLY A 214 -17.26 2.44 19.23
C GLY A 214 -16.28 3.58 19.50
N LYS A 215 -15.74 4.25 18.48
CA LYS A 215 -14.82 5.39 18.67
C LYS A 215 -15.60 6.69 18.93
N ARG A 216 -14.98 7.61 19.67
CA ARG A 216 -15.48 8.99 19.83
C ARG A 216 -15.66 9.65 18.46
N TYR A 217 -16.67 10.50 18.33
CA TYR A 217 -17.04 11.19 17.09
C TYR A 217 -15.85 11.78 16.30
N PRO A 218 -14.99 12.66 16.87
CA PRO A 218 -13.86 13.27 16.14
C PRO A 218 -12.91 12.21 15.56
N LYS A 219 -12.57 11.21 16.37
CA LYS A 219 -11.67 10.12 15.99
C LYS A 219 -12.27 9.23 14.92
N LYS A 220 -13.56 8.88 15.07
CA LYS A 220 -14.32 8.08 14.11
C LYS A 220 -14.33 8.75 12.73
N LEU A 221 -14.67 10.04 12.68
CA LEU A 221 -14.76 10.77 11.43
C LEU A 221 -13.40 10.95 10.76
N GLY A 222 -12.36 11.32 11.53
CA GLY A 222 -11.01 11.48 10.98
C GLY A 222 -10.43 10.17 10.39
N ILE A 223 -10.70 9.03 11.03
CA ILE A 223 -10.31 7.71 10.49
C ILE A 223 -11.05 7.41 9.18
N LEU A 224 -12.38 7.63 9.14
CA LEU A 224 -13.19 7.39 7.95
C LEU A 224 -12.75 8.29 6.78
N LEU A 225 -12.59 9.59 7.04
CA LEU A 225 -12.10 10.56 6.07
C LEU A 225 -10.76 10.11 5.45
N ALA A 226 -9.76 9.83 6.29
CA ALA A 226 -8.46 9.37 5.83
C ALA A 226 -8.55 8.07 5.01
N THR A 227 -9.40 7.12 5.43
CA THR A 227 -9.58 5.84 4.74
C THR A 227 -10.20 6.00 3.36
N VAL A 228 -11.25 6.83 3.25
CA VAL A 228 -11.96 7.02 1.99
C VAL A 228 -11.08 7.78 0.98
N VAL A 229 -10.48 8.89 1.42
CA VAL A 229 -9.68 9.77 0.53
C VAL A 229 -8.40 9.08 0.06
N LEU A 230 -7.65 8.44 0.97
CA LEU A 230 -6.33 7.92 0.61
C LEU A 230 -6.37 6.51 0.01
N TRP A 231 -7.32 5.67 0.42
CA TRP A 231 -7.31 4.25 0.06
C TRP A 231 -8.51 3.82 -0.76
N LEU A 232 -9.74 4.09 -0.29
CA LEU A 232 -10.94 3.53 -0.92
C LEU A 232 -11.14 4.07 -2.34
N LYS A 233 -10.93 5.38 -2.54
CA LYS A 233 -11.02 6.02 -3.87
C LYS A 233 -10.02 5.41 -4.86
N ALA A 234 -8.74 5.37 -4.50
CA ALA A 234 -7.70 4.79 -5.34
C ALA A 234 -7.99 3.31 -5.64
N LYS A 235 -8.31 2.52 -4.62
CA LYS A 235 -8.60 1.09 -4.77
C LYS A 235 -9.83 0.83 -5.65
N ALA A 236 -10.89 1.63 -5.51
CA ALA A 236 -12.08 1.50 -6.32
C ALA A 236 -11.78 1.75 -7.80
N THR A 237 -11.04 2.82 -8.10
CA THR A 237 -10.62 3.18 -9.45
C THR A 237 -9.67 2.15 -10.06
N ASP A 238 -8.64 1.71 -9.33
CA ASP A 238 -7.67 0.73 -9.81
C ASP A 238 -8.34 -0.60 -10.18
N ASP A 239 -9.27 -1.06 -9.35
CA ASP A 239 -10.05 -2.27 -9.63
C ASP A 239 -10.94 -2.12 -10.87
N ALA A 240 -11.57 -0.96 -11.05
CA ALA A 240 -12.42 -0.71 -12.22
C ALA A 240 -11.59 -0.66 -13.51
N LEU A 241 -10.42 0.00 -13.48
CA LEU A 241 -9.49 0.04 -14.61
C LEU A 241 -8.90 -1.34 -14.93
N GLY A 242 -8.49 -2.10 -13.91
CA GLY A 242 -7.98 -3.45 -14.12
C GLY A 242 -9.04 -4.39 -14.72
N LEU A 243 -10.29 -4.29 -14.25
CA LEU A 243 -11.39 -5.07 -14.80
C LEU A 243 -11.79 -4.63 -16.22
N PHE A 244 -11.75 -3.33 -16.49
CA PHE A 244 -11.99 -2.77 -17.82
C PHE A 244 -11.01 -3.34 -18.83
N ASP A 245 -9.72 -3.38 -18.50
CA ASP A 245 -8.68 -3.92 -19.38
C ASP A 245 -8.94 -5.39 -19.74
N VAL A 246 -9.25 -6.21 -18.74
CA VAL A 246 -9.56 -7.63 -18.94
C VAL A 246 -10.83 -7.83 -19.78
N VAL A 247 -11.90 -7.08 -19.52
CA VAL A 247 -13.15 -7.20 -20.30
C VAL A 247 -12.96 -6.72 -21.73
N MET A 248 -12.24 -5.60 -21.93
CA MET A 248 -11.96 -5.07 -23.26
C MET A 248 -11.16 -6.06 -24.10
N THR A 249 -10.09 -6.62 -23.53
CA THR A 249 -9.21 -7.56 -24.23
C THR A 249 -9.90 -8.90 -24.51
N HIS A 250 -10.52 -9.51 -23.49
CA HIS A 250 -10.98 -10.90 -23.59
C HIS A 250 -12.43 -11.08 -24.03
N GLU A 251 -13.34 -10.15 -23.73
CA GLU A 251 -14.75 -10.29 -24.10
C GLU A 251 -15.09 -9.51 -25.36
N LEU A 252 -14.68 -8.24 -25.45
CA LEU A 252 -15.14 -7.35 -26.52
C LEU A 252 -14.28 -7.48 -27.79
N LEU A 253 -12.96 -7.27 -27.67
CA LEU A 253 -12.07 -7.35 -28.83
C LEU A 253 -11.99 -8.78 -29.39
N ALA A 254 -11.88 -9.79 -28.53
CA ALA A 254 -11.89 -11.18 -28.99
C ALA A 254 -13.20 -11.57 -29.68
N ARG A 255 -14.35 -11.10 -29.20
CA ARG A 255 -15.65 -11.39 -29.83
C ARG A 255 -15.86 -10.61 -31.12
N ALA A 256 -15.42 -9.36 -31.18
CA ALA A 256 -15.45 -8.57 -32.41
C ALA A 256 -14.56 -9.20 -33.49
N GLN A 257 -13.37 -9.67 -33.11
CA GLN A 257 -12.48 -10.41 -34.00
C GLN A 257 -13.15 -11.69 -34.52
N ARG A 258 -13.70 -12.53 -33.63
CA ARG A 258 -14.41 -13.76 -34.04
C ARG A 258 -15.58 -13.46 -34.97
N ARG A 259 -16.40 -12.45 -34.67
CA ARG A 259 -17.50 -12.04 -35.56
C ARG A 259 -17.00 -11.56 -36.91
N THR A 260 -15.88 -10.84 -36.94
CA THR A 260 -15.26 -10.39 -38.19
C THR A 260 -14.74 -11.58 -38.99
N ASP A 261 -14.13 -12.57 -38.32
CA ASP A 261 -13.65 -13.78 -38.95
C ASP A 261 -14.82 -14.65 -39.47
N ASP A 262 -15.88 -14.82 -38.68
CA ASP A 262 -17.12 -15.49 -39.07
C ASP A 262 -17.81 -14.77 -40.24
N GLU A 263 -17.86 -13.44 -40.23
CA GLU A 263 -18.40 -12.65 -41.33
C GLU A 263 -17.54 -12.74 -42.58
N LYS A 264 -16.20 -12.77 -42.46
CA LYS A 264 -15.31 -13.02 -43.60
C LYS A 264 -15.60 -14.40 -44.21
N ILE A 265 -15.72 -15.43 -43.38
CA ILE A 265 -16.09 -16.79 -43.81
C ILE A 265 -17.46 -16.78 -44.52
N LYS A 266 -18.46 -16.08 -43.96
CA LYS A 266 -19.80 -15.97 -44.55
C LYS A 266 -19.88 -15.11 -45.82
N ARG A 267 -19.09 -14.04 -45.91
CA ARG A 267 -19.04 -13.15 -47.09
C ARG A 267 -18.36 -13.82 -48.28
N TYR A 268 -17.51 -14.82 -48.05
CA TYR A 268 -16.82 -15.56 -49.10
C TYR A 268 -17.17 -17.06 -49.07
N PRO A 269 -18.42 -17.46 -49.39
CA PRO A 269 -18.77 -18.88 -49.51
C PRO A 269 -18.01 -19.60 -50.64
N ARG A 270 -17.51 -18.84 -51.63
CA ARG A 270 -16.56 -19.33 -52.63
C ARG A 270 -15.23 -19.76 -52.02
N LEU A 271 -14.75 -19.08 -50.97
CA LEU A 271 -13.51 -19.47 -50.26
C LEU A 271 -13.64 -20.86 -49.64
N SER A 272 -14.80 -21.21 -49.09
CA SER A 272 -15.03 -22.57 -48.55
C SER A 272 -15.00 -23.63 -49.66
N LYS A 273 -15.57 -23.34 -50.84
CA LYS A 273 -15.54 -24.25 -52.00
C LYS A 273 -14.12 -24.37 -52.56
N ASP A 274 -13.44 -23.25 -52.74
CA ASP A 274 -12.07 -23.17 -53.25
C ASP A 274 -11.08 -23.86 -52.28
N ALA A 275 -11.30 -23.74 -50.97
CA ALA A 275 -10.51 -24.45 -49.95
C ALA A 275 -10.78 -25.95 -49.94
N SER A 276 -12.04 -26.39 -50.12
CA SER A 276 -12.36 -27.82 -50.24
C SER A 276 -11.75 -28.47 -51.48
N ARG A 277 -11.68 -27.73 -52.61
CA ARG A 277 -11.02 -28.17 -53.84
C ARG A 277 -9.51 -28.35 -53.65
N LEU A 278 -8.87 -27.39 -52.99
CA LEU A 278 -7.45 -27.51 -52.61
C LEU A 278 -7.19 -28.66 -51.64
N ALA A 279 -8.05 -28.85 -50.64
CA ALA A 279 -7.91 -29.96 -49.69
C ALA A 279 -8.04 -31.32 -50.38
N ALA A 280 -8.96 -31.46 -51.35
CA ALA A 280 -9.13 -32.69 -52.13
C ALA A 280 -7.88 -32.99 -52.99
N ALA A 281 -7.36 -31.98 -53.70
CA ALA A 281 -6.13 -32.13 -54.50
C ALA A 281 -4.89 -32.46 -53.66
N VAL A 282 -4.74 -31.82 -52.48
CA VAL A 282 -3.64 -32.13 -51.54
C VAL A 282 -3.84 -33.52 -50.92
N GLY A 283 -5.08 -33.95 -50.68
CA GLY A 283 -5.39 -35.31 -50.22
C GLY A 283 -4.86 -36.36 -51.18
N VAL A 284 -5.14 -36.21 -52.47
CA VAL A 284 -4.61 -37.11 -53.52
C VAL A 284 -3.07 -37.08 -53.55
N LEU A 285 -2.45 -35.91 -53.37
CA LEU A 285 -1.00 -35.79 -53.35
C LEU A 285 -0.36 -36.48 -52.12
N LEU A 286 -1.04 -36.44 -50.96
CA LEU A 286 -0.60 -37.12 -49.75
C LEU A 286 -0.80 -38.64 -49.86
N GLU A 287 -1.90 -39.10 -50.45
CA GLU A 287 -2.15 -40.53 -50.76
C GLU A 287 -1.16 -41.06 -51.79
N ALA A 288 -0.78 -40.24 -52.77
CA ALA A 288 0.21 -40.59 -53.79
C ALA A 288 1.60 -40.89 -53.21
N ARG A 289 1.89 -40.44 -51.98
CA ARG A 289 3.12 -40.81 -51.27
C ARG A 289 3.15 -42.29 -50.86
N GLU A 290 1.99 -42.92 -50.74
CA GLU A 290 1.85 -44.34 -50.37
C GLU A 290 1.81 -45.26 -51.60
N TRP A 291 1.83 -44.71 -52.82
CA TRP A 291 1.69 -45.46 -54.08
C TRP A 291 3.01 -46.11 -54.59
N GLY A 292 4.09 -46.07 -53.80
CA GLY A 292 5.38 -46.72 -54.10
C GLY A 292 6.44 -45.78 -54.69
N GLU A 293 7.70 -46.25 -54.81
CA GLU A 293 8.88 -45.42 -55.09
C GLU A 293 9.01 -44.88 -56.53
N ASP A 294 8.22 -45.34 -57.50
CA ASP A 294 8.34 -44.99 -58.93
C ASP A 294 7.07 -44.34 -59.54
N VAL A 295 6.30 -43.61 -58.74
CA VAL A 295 5.14 -42.88 -59.27
C VAL A 295 5.59 -41.61 -59.98
N SER A 296 5.47 -41.59 -61.30
CA SER A 296 5.76 -40.40 -62.09
C SER A 296 4.80 -39.25 -61.75
N LEU A 297 5.30 -38.02 -61.80
CA LEU A 297 4.51 -36.80 -61.52
C LEU A 297 3.26 -36.67 -62.40
N ALA A 298 3.29 -37.26 -63.60
CA ALA A 298 2.17 -37.27 -64.53
C ALA A 298 0.99 -38.09 -64.01
N VAL A 299 1.25 -39.23 -63.35
CA VAL A 299 0.21 -40.10 -62.78
C VAL A 299 -0.45 -39.44 -61.56
N VAL A 300 0.33 -38.73 -60.75
CA VAL A 300 -0.20 -37.95 -59.62
C VAL A 300 -1.08 -36.80 -60.11
N TRP A 301 -0.65 -36.09 -61.16
CA TRP A 301 -1.45 -35.03 -61.76
C TRP A 301 -2.75 -35.54 -62.37
N ASP A 302 -2.73 -36.70 -63.04
CA ASP A 302 -3.93 -37.32 -63.61
C ASP A 302 -4.92 -37.74 -62.51
N ALA A 303 -4.43 -38.26 -61.38
CA ALA A 303 -5.27 -38.56 -60.23
C ALA A 303 -5.86 -37.31 -59.57
N ILE A 304 -5.12 -36.20 -59.54
CA ILE A 304 -5.63 -34.91 -59.06
C ILE A 304 -6.71 -34.38 -60.01
N GLU A 305 -6.50 -34.45 -61.33
CA GLU A 305 -7.43 -34.00 -62.37
C GLU A 305 -8.79 -34.72 -62.27
N ASN A 306 -8.77 -36.00 -61.88
CA ASN A 306 -9.97 -36.80 -61.64
C ASN A 306 -10.81 -36.32 -60.44
N VAL A 307 -10.24 -35.55 -59.52
CA VAL A 307 -10.91 -35.04 -58.32
C VAL A 307 -11.23 -33.55 -58.46
N VAL A 308 -10.32 -32.76 -59.03
CA VAL A 308 -10.48 -31.33 -59.32
C VAL A 308 -9.71 -30.99 -60.59
N SER A 309 -10.39 -30.37 -61.57
CA SER A 309 -9.75 -29.95 -62.81
C SER A 309 -8.64 -28.91 -62.59
N GLN A 310 -7.60 -28.92 -63.42
CA GLN A 310 -6.45 -28.02 -63.29
C GLN A 310 -6.87 -26.55 -63.32
N ALA A 311 -7.81 -26.20 -64.20
CA ALA A 311 -8.33 -24.84 -64.33
C ALA A 311 -9.07 -24.36 -63.07
N GLU A 312 -9.85 -25.24 -62.44
CA GLU A 312 -10.55 -24.93 -61.19
C GLU A 312 -9.59 -24.84 -60.00
N LEU A 313 -8.52 -25.63 -60.00
CA LEU A 313 -7.47 -25.58 -58.98
C LEU A 313 -6.73 -24.23 -59.00
N TYR A 314 -6.28 -23.79 -60.19
CA TYR A 314 -5.62 -22.49 -60.36
C TYR A 314 -6.54 -21.32 -59.99
N ALA A 315 -7.81 -21.37 -60.40
CA ALA A 315 -8.80 -20.37 -60.02
C ALA A 315 -9.03 -20.33 -58.49
N SER A 316 -9.07 -21.50 -57.85
CA SER A 316 -9.23 -21.62 -56.40
C SER A 316 -8.03 -21.03 -55.65
N VAL A 317 -6.80 -21.34 -56.08
CA VAL A 317 -5.56 -20.79 -55.51
C VAL A 317 -5.49 -19.27 -55.69
N ALA A 318 -5.83 -18.75 -56.87
CA ALA A 318 -5.84 -17.32 -57.15
C ALA A 318 -6.88 -16.58 -56.28
N ASN A 319 -8.08 -17.13 -56.14
CA ASN A 319 -9.13 -16.57 -55.29
C ASN A 319 -8.73 -16.57 -53.81
N ILE A 320 -8.13 -17.67 -53.32
CA ILE A 320 -7.66 -17.77 -51.94
C ILE A 320 -6.52 -16.79 -51.69
N ASN A 321 -5.54 -16.66 -52.59
CA ASN A 321 -4.43 -15.71 -52.45
C ASN A 321 -4.89 -14.25 -52.52
N ALA A 322 -5.95 -13.95 -53.27
CA ALA A 322 -6.55 -12.61 -53.32
C ALA A 322 -7.26 -12.24 -52.00
N VAL A 323 -7.83 -13.21 -51.30
CA VAL A 323 -8.55 -13.02 -50.02
C VAL A 323 -7.62 -13.16 -48.82
N MET A 324 -6.62 -14.04 -48.90
CA MET A 324 -5.64 -14.40 -47.88
C MET A 324 -4.25 -14.54 -48.54
N PRO A 325 -3.50 -13.44 -48.71
CA PRO A 325 -2.16 -13.48 -49.29
C PRO A 325 -1.22 -14.39 -48.47
N PRO A 326 -0.25 -15.06 -49.12
CA PRO A 326 0.73 -15.89 -48.43
C PRO A 326 1.51 -15.05 -47.41
N GLY A 327 1.54 -15.50 -46.15
CA GLY A 327 2.09 -14.76 -45.00
C GLY A 327 1.06 -14.07 -44.10
N SER A 328 -0.23 -14.17 -44.41
CA SER A 328 -1.30 -13.64 -43.54
C SER A 328 -1.61 -14.50 -42.31
N THR A 329 -0.99 -15.68 -42.17
CA THR A 329 -0.95 -16.41 -40.90
C THR A 329 -0.25 -15.53 -39.88
N ARG A 330 -1.03 -15.04 -38.91
CA ARG A 330 -0.47 -14.38 -37.72
C ARG A 330 0.66 -15.27 -37.20
N PRO A 331 1.86 -14.73 -36.91
CA PRO A 331 2.80 -15.48 -36.09
C PRO A 331 2.06 -15.83 -34.81
N ASN A 332 2.21 -17.07 -34.34
CA ASN A 332 1.64 -17.55 -33.09
C ASN A 332 1.96 -16.58 -31.95
N ALA A 333 1.08 -15.61 -31.70
CA ALA A 333 1.16 -14.70 -30.58
C ALA A 333 0.48 -15.37 -29.40
N CYS A 334 1.15 -16.38 -28.84
CA CYS A 334 1.01 -16.74 -27.43
C CYS A 334 2.32 -17.35 -26.90
N THR A 335 3.42 -16.64 -27.14
CA THR A 335 4.62 -16.70 -26.30
C THR A 335 5.02 -15.27 -26.01
N THR A 336 4.33 -14.63 -25.07
CA THR A 336 4.87 -13.43 -24.41
C THR A 336 6.17 -13.84 -23.70
N PRO A 337 7.33 -13.24 -24.02
CA PRO A 337 8.40 -13.18 -23.05
C PRO A 337 7.86 -12.31 -21.90
N ARG A 338 7.93 -12.85 -20.68
CA ARG A 338 7.60 -12.15 -19.44
C ARG A 338 8.55 -10.95 -19.28
N HIS A 339 8.23 -9.82 -19.90
CA HIS A 339 8.90 -8.56 -19.64
C HIS A 339 8.42 -7.99 -18.30
N SER A 340 9.28 -8.08 -17.29
CA SER A 340 9.17 -7.29 -16.05
C SER A 340 9.28 -5.78 -16.38
N PRO A 341 8.45 -4.91 -15.79
CA PRO A 341 8.45 -3.49 -16.10
C PRO A 341 9.38 -2.67 -15.18
N TRP A 342 10.62 -3.12 -14.96
CA TRP A 342 11.61 -2.35 -14.21
C TRP A 342 13.00 -2.44 -14.85
N PRO A 343 13.70 -1.31 -15.08
CA PRO A 343 15.09 -1.36 -15.50
C PRO A 343 15.94 -1.94 -14.36
N ARG A 344 16.66 -3.03 -14.64
CA ARG A 344 17.71 -3.51 -13.74
C ARG A 344 18.86 -2.51 -13.79
N SER A 345 19.28 -2.02 -12.63
CA SER A 345 20.46 -1.19 -12.45
C SER A 345 21.70 -1.86 -13.07
N PRO A 346 22.63 -1.10 -13.68
CA PRO A 346 23.87 -1.66 -14.21
C PRO A 346 24.78 -2.18 -13.07
N PRO A 347 25.57 -3.23 -13.32
CA PRO A 347 26.54 -3.74 -12.34
C PRO A 347 27.68 -2.72 -12.10
N PRO A 348 28.32 -2.73 -10.92
CA PRO A 348 29.46 -1.86 -10.64
C PRO A 348 30.64 -2.22 -11.55
N ALA A 349 31.26 -1.20 -12.13
CA ALA A 349 32.45 -1.34 -12.96
C ALA A 349 33.64 -1.85 -12.12
N GLU A 350 34.17 -3.01 -12.49
CA GLU A 350 35.51 -3.42 -12.11
C GLU A 350 36.53 -2.44 -12.68
N SER A 351 37.42 -1.94 -11.82
CA SER A 351 38.58 -1.16 -12.20
C SER A 351 39.76 -2.11 -12.43
N PRO A 352 40.55 -1.92 -13.51
CA PRO A 352 41.90 -2.47 -13.52
C PRO A 352 42.95 -1.47 -14.09
N PRO A 353 44.24 -1.78 -13.92
CA PRO A 353 44.97 -2.08 -12.68
C PRO A 353 45.55 -0.81 -12.01
#